data_AF-A0A2P6W9W1-F1
#
_entry.id   AF-A0A2P6W9W1-F1
#
_cell.length_a   1.000
_cell.length_b   1.000
_cell.length_c   1.000
_cell.angle_alpha   90.00
_cell.angle_beta   90.00
_cell.angle_gamma   90.00
#
_symmetry.space_group_name_H-M   'P 1'
#
loop_
_entity.id
_entity.type
_entity.pdbx_description
1 polymer ?
#
loop_
_entity_poly.entity_id
_entity_poly.type
_entity_poly.pdbx_seq_one_letter_code
_entity_poly.pdbx_strand_id
1 'polypeptide(L)'
;SIGVDIERFRFRQHQNDELSHYASGCWDAESKVDEKWIEITGFAYRGCYDLKKHQEHSEEDYTVFKEYDEPVKEEVTEVSPDMGYLGPEYGDEAGKIVDRIQEKAETDPEAFEETDIEVEVNGQKYSIPEDKYNFEKKTVTRNGEHILPHIVEPSFGIDRIVYTVLAHSYGEDEVDSEKRKVLHLSEEVAPTEVAVFPMMDKDGMGQKAEEVAERLRDAGFSVKYDDTGNIGKRYRRQDEVGTPYCITIDYETLEDKPETVTIRDRDSTEQERVEISGLEEEISSRL
;
A
#
# COMPACT_ATOMS: atom_id res chain seq x y z
N SER A 1 -6.91 14.60 4.48
CA SER A 1 -5.93 14.60 3.37
C SER A 1 -4.58 14.92 3.99
N ILE A 2 -3.50 14.20 3.68
CA ILE A 2 -2.19 14.38 4.34
C ILE A 2 -1.45 15.70 4.01
N GLY A 3 -2.07 16.62 3.26
CA GLY A 3 -1.50 17.95 2.96
C GLY A 3 -0.68 18.06 1.67
N VAL A 4 -0.72 17.06 0.78
CA VAL A 4 -0.09 17.17 -0.55
C VAL A 4 -0.96 18.04 -1.47
N ASP A 5 -0.43 19.20 -1.90
CA ASP A 5 -1.01 20.04 -2.95
C ASP A 5 -1.26 19.28 -4.26
N ILE A 6 -2.54 19.18 -4.65
CA ILE A 6 -2.98 18.44 -5.83
C ILE A 6 -2.60 19.12 -7.15
N GLU A 7 -2.40 20.44 -7.16
CA GLU A 7 -1.92 21.15 -8.34
C GLU A 7 -0.44 20.85 -8.62
N ARG A 8 0.28 20.43 -7.59
CA ARG A 8 1.69 19.98 -7.63
C ARG A 8 1.81 18.46 -7.54
N PHE A 9 0.80 17.73 -8.00
CA PHE A 9 0.76 16.27 -7.99
C PHE A 9 0.35 15.73 -9.36
N ARG A 10 0.94 14.60 -9.78
CA ARG A 10 0.55 13.93 -11.03
C ARG A 10 0.83 12.43 -10.98
N PHE A 11 0.19 11.70 -11.88
CA PHE A 11 0.59 10.35 -12.22
C PHE A 11 1.36 10.33 -13.54
N ARG A 12 2.55 9.72 -13.56
CA ARG A 12 3.39 9.56 -14.75
C ARG A 12 3.53 8.09 -15.09
N GLN A 13 3.14 7.71 -16.29
CA GLN A 13 3.37 6.35 -16.79
C GLN A 13 4.83 6.16 -17.19
N HIS A 14 5.42 5.03 -16.81
CA HIS A 14 6.74 4.61 -17.29
C HIS A 14 6.72 4.33 -18.79
N GLN A 15 7.81 4.65 -19.47
CA GLN A 15 8.07 4.17 -20.82
C GLN A 15 8.62 2.74 -20.80
N ASN A 16 8.58 2.05 -21.94
CA ASN A 16 9.00 0.64 -22.02
C ASN A 16 10.46 0.41 -21.62
N ASP A 17 11.34 1.38 -21.82
CA ASP A 17 12.76 1.35 -21.45
C ASP A 17 13.03 1.73 -19.98
N GLU A 18 12.03 2.24 -19.27
CA GLU A 18 12.08 2.55 -17.83
C GLU A 18 11.51 1.42 -16.97
N LEU A 19 10.71 0.52 -17.57
CA LEU A 19 10.08 -0.58 -16.84
C LEU A 19 11.12 -1.49 -16.20
N SER A 20 10.89 -1.80 -14.93
CA SER A 20 11.64 -2.84 -14.24
C SER A 20 11.40 -4.21 -14.90
N HIS A 21 12.41 -5.08 -14.89
CA HIS A 21 12.37 -6.39 -15.56
C HIS A 21 11.23 -7.32 -15.10
N TYR A 22 10.67 -7.08 -13.92
CA TYR A 22 9.54 -7.81 -13.34
C TYR A 22 8.18 -7.14 -13.58
N ALA A 23 8.15 -5.93 -14.13
CA ALA A 23 6.94 -5.16 -14.32
C ALA A 23 6.51 -5.14 -15.80
N SER A 24 5.21 -5.28 -16.02
CA SER A 24 4.57 -5.16 -17.34
C SER A 24 3.88 -3.81 -17.55
N GLY A 25 3.73 -3.02 -16.48
CA GLY A 25 3.30 -1.64 -16.51
C GLY A 25 3.62 -0.96 -15.18
N CYS A 26 3.88 0.33 -15.19
CA CYS A 26 4.15 1.10 -13.98
C CYS A 26 3.67 2.54 -14.12
N TRP A 27 3.08 3.06 -13.05
CA TRP A 27 2.71 4.46 -12.89
C TRP A 27 3.34 5.01 -11.62
N ASP A 28 4.02 6.14 -11.72
CA ASP A 28 4.54 6.85 -10.55
C ASP A 28 3.54 7.94 -10.16
N ALA A 29 3.17 7.99 -8.89
CA ALA A 29 2.70 9.22 -8.27
C ALA A 29 3.90 10.11 -8.02
N GLU A 30 3.92 11.27 -8.67
CA GLU A 30 4.96 12.27 -8.55
C GLU A 30 4.41 13.54 -7.93
N SER A 31 5.24 14.20 -7.12
CA SER A 31 4.95 15.51 -6.57
C SER A 31 6.03 16.51 -6.96
N LYS A 32 5.62 17.76 -7.21
CA LYS A 32 6.51 18.84 -7.57
C LYS A 32 7.00 19.56 -6.32
N VAL A 33 8.24 19.26 -5.92
CA VAL A 33 8.94 20.00 -4.87
C VAL A 33 9.95 20.93 -5.51
N ASP A 34 9.91 22.21 -5.13
CA ASP A 34 10.58 23.29 -5.85
C ASP A 34 10.22 23.27 -7.36
N GLU A 35 11.22 23.15 -8.22
CA GLU A 35 11.05 23.03 -9.68
C GLU A 35 11.23 21.61 -10.21
N LYS A 36 11.23 20.60 -9.33
CA LYS A 36 11.49 19.21 -9.70
C LYS A 36 10.33 18.30 -9.35
N TRP A 37 9.99 17.43 -10.30
CA TRP A 37 9.11 16.29 -10.05
C TRP A 37 9.92 15.18 -9.39
N ILE A 38 9.45 14.72 -8.24
CA ILE A 38 9.99 13.56 -7.54
C ILE A 38 8.90 12.50 -7.43
N GLU A 39 9.26 11.25 -7.67
CA GLU A 39 8.39 10.11 -7.40
C GLU A 39 8.24 9.94 -5.88
N ILE A 40 7.00 9.89 -5.40
CA ILE A 40 6.69 9.64 -3.98
C ILE A 40 6.15 8.22 -3.76
N THR A 41 5.49 7.65 -4.77
CA THR A 41 4.96 6.27 -4.75
C THR A 41 4.96 5.68 -6.15
N GLY A 42 5.49 4.47 -6.32
CA GLY A 42 5.39 3.69 -7.55
C GLY A 42 4.23 2.69 -7.49
N PHE A 43 3.51 2.51 -8.59
CA PHE A 43 2.44 1.52 -8.76
C PHE A 43 2.81 0.57 -9.89
N ALA A 44 3.42 -0.56 -9.53
CA ALA A 44 3.92 -1.54 -10.48
C ALA A 44 2.91 -2.69 -10.67
N TYR A 45 2.60 -3.01 -11.92
CA TYR A 45 1.89 -4.22 -12.28
C TYR A 45 2.88 -5.32 -12.69
N ARG A 46 3.05 -6.30 -11.81
CA ARG A 46 4.10 -7.33 -11.89
C ARG A 46 3.60 -8.66 -12.47
N GLY A 47 2.31 -8.72 -12.82
CA GLY A 47 1.67 -9.96 -13.25
C GLY A 47 1.92 -11.07 -12.23
N CYS A 48 2.28 -12.26 -12.69
CA CYS A 48 2.65 -13.38 -11.82
C CYS A 48 4.17 -13.58 -11.69
N TYR A 49 5.00 -12.60 -12.07
CA TYR A 49 6.46 -12.76 -12.17
C TYR A 49 7.06 -13.33 -10.87
N ASP A 50 6.76 -12.72 -9.74
CA ASP A 50 7.36 -13.06 -8.45
C ASP A 50 6.95 -14.45 -7.97
N LEU A 51 5.65 -14.74 -8.02
CA LEU A 51 5.12 -16.05 -7.60
C LEU A 51 5.65 -17.16 -8.49
N LYS A 52 5.71 -16.95 -9.80
CA LYS A 52 6.30 -17.90 -10.73
C LYS A 52 7.77 -18.16 -10.41
N LYS A 53 8.54 -17.11 -10.11
CA LYS A 53 9.95 -17.25 -9.75
C LYS A 53 10.16 -17.97 -8.43
N HIS A 54 9.33 -17.70 -7.42
CA HIS A 54 9.37 -18.42 -6.15
C HIS A 54 8.98 -19.90 -6.32
N GLN A 55 7.94 -20.19 -7.10
CA GLN A 55 7.52 -21.56 -7.41
C GLN A 55 8.60 -22.35 -8.17
N GLU A 56 9.31 -21.72 -9.13
CA GLU A 56 10.41 -22.37 -9.87
C GLU A 56 11.60 -22.78 -8.96
N HIS A 57 11.77 -22.13 -7.80
CA HIS A 57 12.92 -22.33 -6.90
C HIS A 57 12.52 -22.87 -5.52
N SER A 58 11.27 -23.27 -5.35
CA SER A 58 10.75 -23.90 -4.14
C SER A 58 9.97 -25.17 -4.49
N GLU A 59 9.60 -25.95 -3.48
CA GLU A 59 8.73 -27.12 -3.64
C GLU A 59 7.25 -26.78 -3.36
N GLU A 60 6.93 -25.49 -3.28
CA GLU A 60 5.61 -24.98 -2.89
C GLU A 60 4.82 -24.50 -4.12
N ASP A 61 3.49 -24.64 -4.05
CA ASP A 61 2.55 -24.13 -5.05
C ASP A 61 1.97 -22.78 -4.60
N TYR A 62 2.12 -21.75 -5.44
CA TYR A 62 1.64 -20.38 -5.18
C TYR A 62 0.36 -20.03 -5.96
N THR A 63 -0.36 -21.03 -6.44
CA THR A 63 -1.65 -20.85 -7.12
C THR A 63 -2.82 -20.72 -6.15
N VAL A 64 -3.92 -20.16 -6.64
CA VAL A 64 -5.22 -20.13 -5.97
C VAL A 64 -6.23 -20.89 -6.83
N PHE A 65 -7.03 -21.76 -6.23
CA PHE A 65 -8.12 -22.42 -6.94
C PHE A 65 -9.27 -21.43 -7.16
N LYS A 66 -9.63 -21.22 -8.42
CA LYS A 66 -10.79 -20.44 -8.86
C LYS A 66 -11.87 -21.40 -9.33
N GLU A 67 -12.98 -21.42 -8.60
CA GLU A 67 -14.17 -22.17 -8.99
C GLU A 67 -14.83 -21.53 -10.22
N TYR A 68 -15.34 -22.37 -11.12
CA TYR A 68 -16.16 -21.93 -12.24
C TYR A 68 -17.60 -21.69 -11.77
N ASP A 69 -18.30 -20.75 -12.41
CA ASP A 69 -19.73 -20.53 -12.13
C ASP A 69 -20.56 -21.78 -12.44
N GLU A 70 -20.16 -22.53 -13.48
CA GLU A 70 -20.72 -23.83 -13.83
C GLU A 70 -19.60 -24.82 -14.17
N PRO A 71 -19.69 -26.10 -13.74
CA PRO A 71 -18.68 -27.10 -14.07
C PRO A 71 -18.54 -27.33 -15.58
N VAL A 72 -17.31 -27.31 -16.07
CA VAL A 72 -16.98 -27.58 -17.47
C VAL A 72 -16.69 -29.06 -17.64
N LYS A 73 -17.34 -29.70 -18.62
CA LYS A 73 -17.05 -31.07 -19.01
C LYS A 73 -16.14 -31.05 -20.23
N GLU A 74 -14.95 -31.61 -20.11
CA GLU A 74 -14.00 -31.76 -21.21
C GLU A 74 -13.75 -33.24 -21.46
N GLU A 75 -13.72 -33.64 -22.72
CA GLU A 75 -13.23 -34.95 -23.11
C GLU A 75 -11.71 -34.88 -23.11
N VAL A 76 -11.09 -35.63 -22.22
CA VAL A 76 -9.63 -35.70 -22.09
C VAL A 76 -9.20 -37.08 -22.52
N THR A 77 -8.15 -37.14 -23.33
CA THR A 77 -7.50 -38.37 -23.74
C THR A 77 -6.45 -38.74 -22.71
N GLU A 78 -6.53 -39.97 -22.18
CA GLU A 78 -5.52 -40.51 -21.29
C GLU A 78 -4.87 -41.70 -21.99
N VAL A 79 -3.55 -41.64 -22.14
CA VAL A 79 -2.75 -42.75 -22.63
C VAL A 79 -1.85 -43.27 -21.52
N SER A 80 -1.90 -44.58 -21.29
CA SER A 80 -1.06 -45.31 -20.34
C SER A 80 -0.15 -46.28 -21.09
N PRO A 81 1.09 -45.90 -21.42
CA PRO A 81 2.03 -46.79 -22.09
C PRO A 81 2.51 -47.92 -21.17
N ASP A 82 2.70 -49.13 -21.72
CA ASP A 82 3.16 -50.29 -20.97
C ASP A 82 4.69 -50.25 -20.75
N MET A 83 5.10 -49.80 -19.57
CA MET A 83 6.51 -49.79 -19.18
C MET A 83 7.15 -51.18 -19.10
N GLY A 84 6.35 -52.24 -18.91
CA GLY A 84 6.81 -53.62 -18.93
C GLY A 84 7.29 -54.07 -20.32
N TYR A 85 6.81 -53.41 -21.38
CA TYR A 85 7.27 -53.58 -22.75
C TYR A 85 8.32 -52.54 -23.15
N LEU A 86 8.03 -51.25 -22.93
CA LEU A 86 8.88 -50.15 -23.40
C LEU A 86 10.27 -50.15 -22.75
N GLY A 87 10.34 -50.45 -21.44
CA GLY A 87 11.60 -50.48 -20.71
C GLY A 87 12.59 -51.52 -21.26
N PRO A 88 12.20 -52.81 -21.36
CA PRO A 88 13.05 -53.85 -21.94
C PRO A 88 13.38 -53.65 -23.41
N GLU A 89 12.44 -53.15 -24.22
CA GLU A 89 12.62 -53.01 -25.68
C GLU A 89 13.50 -51.82 -26.06
N TYR A 90 13.32 -50.67 -25.39
CA TYR A 90 13.94 -49.39 -25.78
C TYR A 90 14.95 -48.83 -24.77
N GLY A 91 15.09 -49.45 -23.59
CA GLY A 91 16.11 -49.10 -22.60
C GLY A 91 16.06 -47.63 -22.17
N ASP A 92 17.20 -46.94 -22.32
CA ASP A 92 17.38 -45.54 -21.89
C ASP A 92 16.46 -44.55 -22.64
N GLU A 93 15.92 -44.91 -23.81
CA GLU A 93 15.02 -44.06 -24.59
C GLU A 93 13.54 -44.24 -24.20
N ALA A 94 13.19 -45.27 -23.41
CA ALA A 94 11.81 -45.59 -23.06
C ALA A 94 11.07 -44.42 -22.40
N GLY A 95 11.73 -43.66 -21.51
CA GLY A 95 11.13 -42.49 -20.88
C GLY A 95 10.75 -41.39 -21.88
N LYS A 96 11.64 -41.09 -22.84
CA LYS A 96 11.38 -40.10 -23.89
C LYS A 96 10.29 -40.58 -24.85
N ILE A 97 10.21 -41.88 -25.11
CA ILE A 97 9.15 -42.48 -25.91
C ILE A 97 7.79 -42.30 -25.21
N VAL A 98 7.72 -42.52 -23.90
CA VAL A 98 6.51 -42.25 -23.10
C VAL A 98 6.08 -40.79 -23.22
N ASP A 99 7.02 -39.84 -23.03
CA ASP A 99 6.74 -38.41 -23.14
C ASP A 99 6.13 -38.07 -24.51
N ARG A 100 6.67 -38.67 -25.59
CA ARG A 100 6.15 -38.47 -26.96
C ARG A 100 4.80 -39.13 -27.21
N ILE A 101 4.55 -40.31 -26.63
CA ILE A 101 3.24 -40.96 -26.72
C ILE A 101 2.18 -40.08 -26.05
N GLN A 102 2.50 -39.50 -24.88
CA GLN A 102 1.61 -38.60 -24.16
C GLN A 102 1.34 -37.31 -24.94
N GLU A 103 2.38 -36.64 -25.45
CA GLU A 103 2.25 -35.45 -26.32
C GLU A 103 1.42 -35.74 -27.58
N LYS A 104 1.62 -36.92 -28.20
CA LYS A 104 0.85 -37.33 -29.38
C LYS A 104 -0.62 -37.56 -29.03
N ALA A 105 -0.94 -38.13 -27.86
CA ALA A 105 -2.32 -38.32 -27.42
C ALA A 105 -3.05 -36.99 -27.15
N GLU A 106 -2.32 -35.92 -26.83
CA GLU A 106 -2.89 -34.57 -26.65
C GLU A 106 -3.08 -33.85 -28.00
N THR A 107 -2.14 -34.00 -28.93
CA THR A 107 -2.11 -33.26 -30.20
C THR A 107 -2.85 -33.94 -31.34
N ASP A 108 -2.86 -35.27 -31.36
CA ASP A 108 -3.47 -36.12 -32.39
C ASP A 108 -4.13 -37.38 -31.78
N PRO A 109 -5.25 -37.22 -31.03
CA PRO A 109 -6.03 -38.32 -30.47
C PRO A 109 -6.46 -39.41 -31.45
N GLU A 110 -6.75 -39.03 -32.69
CA GLU A 110 -7.30 -39.94 -33.71
C GLU A 110 -6.28 -41.01 -34.13
N ALA A 111 -4.98 -40.71 -33.97
CA ALA A 111 -3.91 -41.67 -34.24
C ALA A 111 -3.96 -42.94 -33.36
N PHE A 112 -4.72 -42.91 -32.26
CA PHE A 112 -4.83 -44.01 -31.30
C PHE A 112 -6.06 -44.90 -31.53
N GLU A 113 -6.88 -44.63 -32.55
CA GLU A 113 -8.19 -45.27 -32.67
C GLU A 113 -8.15 -46.73 -33.16
N GLU A 114 -7.29 -47.12 -34.13
CA GLU A 114 -7.25 -48.53 -34.63
C GLU A 114 -5.89 -49.00 -35.26
N THR A 115 -4.74 -48.44 -34.89
CA THR A 115 -3.41 -48.90 -35.41
C THR A 115 -2.24 -48.63 -34.47
N ASP A 116 -1.12 -49.35 -34.67
CA ASP A 116 0.19 -49.01 -34.11
C ASP A 116 0.54 -47.52 -34.30
N ILE A 117 1.07 -46.88 -33.26
CA ILE A 117 1.46 -45.48 -33.32
C ILE A 117 2.96 -45.34 -33.63
N GLU A 118 3.32 -44.37 -34.46
CA GLU A 118 4.70 -43.95 -34.61
C GLU A 118 5.01 -42.69 -33.79
N VAL A 119 6.11 -42.72 -33.04
CA VAL A 119 6.68 -41.56 -32.34
C VAL A 119 8.14 -41.34 -32.73
N GLU A 120 8.58 -40.09 -32.76
CA GLU A 120 9.95 -39.73 -33.13
C GLU A 120 10.72 -39.22 -31.91
N VAL A 121 11.86 -39.85 -31.62
CA VAL A 121 12.79 -39.45 -30.55
C VAL A 121 14.18 -39.30 -31.17
N ASN A 122 14.78 -38.12 -31.04
CA ASN A 122 16.13 -37.81 -31.54
C ASN A 122 16.33 -38.12 -33.04
N GLY A 123 15.29 -37.95 -33.87
CA GLY A 123 15.35 -38.22 -35.32
C GLY A 123 15.15 -39.70 -35.70
N GLN A 124 14.95 -40.59 -34.72
CA GLN A 124 14.63 -41.99 -34.92
C GLN A 124 13.14 -42.24 -34.67
N LYS A 125 12.50 -42.99 -35.58
CA LYS A 125 11.10 -43.39 -35.47
C LYS A 125 10.97 -44.71 -34.73
N TYR A 126 10.01 -44.77 -33.82
CA TYR A 126 9.64 -45.93 -33.04
C TYR A 126 8.17 -46.24 -33.29
N SER A 127 7.87 -47.48 -33.66
CA SER A 127 6.51 -47.98 -33.83
C SER A 127 6.11 -48.74 -32.56
N ILE A 128 5.01 -48.32 -31.94
CA ILE A 128 4.50 -48.86 -30.69
C ILE A 128 3.19 -49.60 -31.00
N PRO A 129 3.13 -50.92 -30.74
CA PRO A 129 1.94 -51.69 -31.04
C PRO A 129 0.72 -51.26 -30.20
N GLU A 130 -0.47 -51.40 -30.76
CA GLU A 130 -1.73 -51.01 -30.08
C GLU A 130 -1.94 -51.71 -28.72
N ASP A 131 -1.43 -52.94 -28.56
CA ASP A 131 -1.56 -53.71 -27.33
C ASP A 131 -0.56 -53.30 -26.24
N LYS A 132 0.30 -52.31 -26.51
CA LYS A 132 1.35 -51.80 -25.61
C LYS A 132 1.06 -50.42 -25.03
N TYR A 133 -0.14 -49.91 -25.24
CA TYR A 133 -0.66 -48.75 -24.53
C TYR A 133 -2.16 -48.91 -24.32
N ASN A 134 -2.68 -48.30 -23.28
CA ASN A 134 -4.13 -48.15 -23.11
C ASN A 134 -4.50 -46.70 -23.42
N PHE A 135 -5.36 -46.48 -24.41
CA PHE A 135 -5.87 -45.16 -24.77
C PHE A 135 -7.37 -45.09 -24.45
N GLU A 136 -7.74 -44.17 -23.58
CA GLU A 136 -9.13 -43.98 -23.18
C GLU A 136 -9.53 -42.51 -23.32
N LYS A 137 -10.68 -42.26 -23.94
CA LYS A 137 -11.35 -40.96 -23.90
C LYS A 137 -12.24 -40.94 -22.65
N LYS A 138 -11.94 -40.06 -21.69
CA LYS A 138 -12.75 -39.88 -20.48
C LYS A 138 -13.31 -38.47 -20.42
N THR A 139 -14.58 -38.34 -20.07
CA THR A 139 -15.17 -37.03 -19.75
C THR A 139 -14.79 -36.65 -18.32
N VAL A 140 -13.97 -35.62 -18.17
CA VAL A 140 -13.61 -35.05 -16.87
C VAL A 140 -14.48 -33.83 -16.61
N THR A 141 -15.11 -33.78 -15.44
CA THR A 141 -15.79 -32.58 -14.97
C THR A 141 -14.79 -31.74 -14.17
N ARG A 142 -14.48 -30.54 -14.66
CA ARG A 142 -13.67 -29.54 -13.96
C ARG A 142 -14.58 -28.53 -13.30
N ASN A 143 -14.46 -28.39 -11.98
CA ASN A 143 -15.22 -27.40 -11.21
C ASN A 143 -14.49 -26.06 -11.08
N GLY A 144 -13.26 -25.97 -11.60
CA GLY A 144 -12.42 -24.79 -11.49
C GLY A 144 -11.01 -25.06 -11.97
N GLU A 145 -10.16 -24.06 -11.83
CA GLU A 145 -8.75 -24.11 -12.22
C GLU A 145 -7.85 -23.45 -11.18
N HIS A 146 -6.59 -23.88 -11.12
CA HIS A 146 -5.57 -23.19 -10.36
C HIS A 146 -5.02 -22.02 -11.19
N ILE A 147 -5.06 -20.81 -10.63
CA ILE A 147 -4.51 -19.61 -11.27
C ILE A 147 -3.34 -19.05 -10.45
N LEU A 148 -2.32 -18.54 -11.15
CA LEU A 148 -1.30 -17.71 -10.52
C LEU A 148 -1.85 -16.28 -10.39
N PRO A 149 -2.01 -15.75 -9.16
CA PRO A 149 -2.55 -14.43 -8.99
C PRO A 149 -1.59 -13.37 -9.51
N HIS A 150 -2.16 -12.29 -10.05
CA HIS A 150 -1.40 -11.14 -10.49
C HIS A 150 -1.18 -10.17 -9.35
N ILE A 151 0.01 -9.55 -9.32
CA ILE A 151 0.42 -8.61 -8.29
C ILE A 151 0.39 -7.19 -8.85
N VAL A 152 -0.35 -6.33 -8.15
CA VAL A 152 -0.23 -4.86 -8.25
C VAL A 152 0.44 -4.40 -6.97
N GLU A 153 1.60 -3.79 -7.08
CA GLU A 153 2.43 -3.35 -5.96
C GLU A 153 2.41 -1.81 -5.88
N PRO A 154 1.72 -1.25 -4.87
CA PRO A 154 1.93 0.13 -4.47
C PRO A 154 3.10 0.21 -3.48
N SER A 155 4.16 0.92 -3.85
CA SER A 155 5.37 1.10 -3.03
C SER A 155 5.51 2.55 -2.59
N PHE A 156 5.34 2.82 -1.30
CA PHE A 156 5.31 4.17 -0.73
C PHE A 156 6.67 4.55 -0.13
N GLY A 157 7.31 5.58 -0.69
CA GLY A 157 8.54 6.15 -0.13
C GLY A 157 8.23 7.14 1.00
N ILE A 158 8.07 6.63 2.23
CA ILE A 158 7.65 7.44 3.41
C ILE A 158 8.49 8.71 3.57
N ASP A 159 9.81 8.61 3.45
CA ASP A 159 10.72 9.76 3.56
C ASP A 159 10.39 10.86 2.55
N ARG A 160 10.13 10.49 1.30
CA ARG A 160 9.77 11.44 0.23
C ARG A 160 8.39 12.03 0.47
N ILE A 161 7.44 11.22 0.92
CA ILE A 161 6.08 11.68 1.26
C ILE A 161 6.14 12.71 2.39
N VAL A 162 6.85 12.41 3.49
CA VAL A 162 7.03 13.34 4.62
C VAL A 162 7.70 14.63 4.14
N TYR A 163 8.76 14.52 3.35
CA TYR A 163 9.43 15.71 2.79
C TYR A 163 8.51 16.55 1.90
N THR A 164 7.72 15.91 1.04
CA THR A 164 6.72 16.60 0.21
C THR A 164 5.67 17.32 1.07
N VAL A 165 5.13 16.68 2.11
CA VAL A 165 4.16 17.30 3.02
C VAL A 165 4.75 18.54 3.69
N LEU A 166 6.00 18.46 4.18
CA LEU A 166 6.69 19.61 4.78
C LEU A 166 6.93 20.73 3.75
N ALA A 167 7.37 20.38 2.54
CA ALA A 167 7.63 21.36 1.48
C ALA A 167 6.35 22.05 0.98
N HIS A 168 5.23 21.32 0.91
CA HIS A 168 3.95 21.85 0.44
C HIS A 168 3.23 22.67 1.52
N SER A 169 3.44 22.34 2.79
CA SER A 169 2.85 23.06 3.92
C SER A 169 3.65 24.29 4.36
N TYR A 170 4.92 24.42 3.98
CA TYR A 170 5.73 25.58 4.34
C TYR A 170 5.19 26.89 3.74
N GLY A 171 4.92 27.85 4.61
CA GLY A 171 4.48 29.19 4.27
C GLY A 171 5.26 30.27 5.02
N GLU A 172 5.27 31.47 4.44
CA GLU A 172 5.69 32.70 5.11
C GLU A 172 4.57 33.73 4.98
N ASP A 173 4.13 34.30 6.10
CA ASP A 173 3.13 35.37 6.14
C ASP A 173 3.52 36.47 7.14
N GLU A 174 2.61 37.40 7.41
CA GLU A 174 2.81 38.50 8.35
C GLU A 174 1.69 38.51 9.39
N VAL A 175 2.08 38.52 10.67
CA VAL A 175 1.17 38.63 11.82
C VAL A 175 1.72 39.74 12.71
N ASP A 176 0.88 40.73 13.04
CA ASP A 176 1.27 41.90 13.85
C ASP A 176 2.48 42.68 13.30
N SER A 177 2.55 42.84 11.97
CA SER A 177 3.68 43.48 11.26
C SER A 177 5.02 42.74 11.43
N GLU A 178 5.00 41.49 11.88
CA GLU A 178 6.16 40.62 11.99
C GLU A 178 6.02 39.41 11.08
N LYS A 179 7.10 39.07 10.37
CA LYS A 179 7.15 37.88 9.51
C LYS A 179 6.99 36.61 10.34
N ARG A 180 6.13 35.72 9.87
CA ARG A 180 5.92 34.37 10.38
C ARG A 180 6.48 33.35 9.41
N LYS A 181 7.07 32.29 9.95
CA LYS A 181 7.18 31.00 9.25
C LYS A 181 6.17 30.05 9.85
N VAL A 182 5.46 29.33 9.01
CA VAL A 182 4.39 28.43 9.44
C VAL A 182 4.42 27.16 8.60
N LEU A 183 4.15 26.02 9.24
CA LEU A 183 3.84 24.78 8.54
C LEU A 183 2.33 24.56 8.59
N HIS A 184 1.65 24.74 7.45
CA HIS A 184 0.24 24.47 7.27
C HIS A 184 -0.04 22.95 7.17
N LEU A 185 0.41 22.18 8.18
CA LEU A 185 0.16 20.75 8.23
C LEU A 185 -1.34 20.49 8.39
N SER A 186 -1.89 19.50 7.68
CA SER A 186 -3.22 19.03 8.03
C SER A 186 -3.21 18.44 9.44
N GLU A 187 -4.31 18.61 10.13
CA GLU A 187 -4.62 18.15 11.47
C GLU A 187 -4.29 16.66 11.63
N GLU A 188 -4.64 15.84 10.61
CA GLU A 188 -4.39 14.38 10.58
C GLU A 188 -2.90 13.98 10.66
N VAL A 189 -1.98 14.90 10.32
CA VAL A 189 -0.54 14.62 10.23
C VAL A 189 0.32 15.55 11.08
N ALA A 190 -0.31 16.46 11.83
CA ALA A 190 0.41 17.34 12.74
C ALA A 190 1.06 16.53 13.87
N PRO A 191 2.35 16.74 14.18
CA PRO A 191 3.03 15.97 15.23
C PRO A 191 2.51 16.30 16.64
N THR A 192 1.92 17.48 16.79
CA THR A 192 1.27 17.98 17.99
C THR A 192 -0.06 18.58 17.55
N GLU A 193 -1.14 18.11 18.15
CA GLU A 193 -2.50 18.55 17.80
C GLU A 193 -2.84 19.84 18.54
N VAL A 194 -2.42 19.93 19.81
CA VAL A 194 -2.71 21.06 20.68
C VAL A 194 -1.48 21.49 21.46
N ALA A 195 -1.24 22.79 21.57
CA ALA A 195 -0.30 23.35 22.53
C ALA A 195 -1.04 24.16 23.61
N VAL A 196 -0.63 24.05 24.87
CA VAL A 196 -1.28 24.73 26.01
C VAL A 196 -0.27 25.61 26.72
N PHE A 197 -0.64 26.87 26.94
CA PHE A 197 0.23 27.90 27.50
C PHE A 197 -0.45 28.67 28.63
N PRO A 198 0.26 29.02 29.71
CA PRO A 198 -0.15 30.11 30.57
C PRO A 198 0.20 31.46 29.92
N MET A 199 -0.66 32.47 29.96
CA MET A 199 -0.36 33.82 29.44
C MET A 199 0.95 34.35 30.04
N MET A 200 1.16 34.08 31.33
CA MET A 200 2.42 34.20 32.04
C MET A 200 2.49 33.17 33.16
N ASP A 201 3.69 32.73 33.54
CA ASP A 201 3.87 31.81 34.66
C ASP A 201 3.82 32.56 36.02
N LYS A 202 2.61 33.00 36.39
CA LYS A 202 2.30 33.67 37.65
C LYS A 202 0.88 33.35 38.10
N ASP A 203 0.60 33.62 39.37
CA ASP A 203 -0.76 33.65 39.93
C ASP A 203 -1.57 32.35 39.72
N GLY A 204 -0.88 31.21 39.57
CA GLY A 204 -1.51 29.90 39.36
C GLY A 204 -1.86 29.57 37.89
N MET A 205 -1.68 30.49 36.94
CA MET A 205 -1.95 30.22 35.52
C MET A 205 -1.11 29.05 34.98
N GLY A 206 0.16 28.95 35.40
CA GLY A 206 1.04 27.83 35.02
C GLY A 206 0.47 26.47 35.44
N GLN A 207 -0.02 26.37 36.67
CA GLN A 207 -0.64 25.15 37.21
C GLN A 207 -1.94 24.82 36.48
N LYS A 208 -2.79 25.81 36.22
CA LYS A 208 -4.03 25.60 35.47
C LYS A 208 -3.77 25.19 34.01
N ALA A 209 -2.71 25.70 33.39
CA ALA A 209 -2.28 25.29 32.05
C ALA A 209 -1.73 23.85 32.03
N GLU A 210 -1.02 23.41 33.07
CA GLU A 210 -0.62 22.01 33.22
C GLU A 210 -1.85 21.10 33.41
N GLU A 211 -2.81 21.49 34.25
CA GLU A 211 -4.08 20.77 34.46
C GLU A 211 -4.85 20.59 33.15
N VAL A 212 -5.02 21.65 32.37
CA VAL A 212 -5.70 21.59 31.06
C VAL A 212 -4.92 20.72 30.07
N ALA A 213 -3.58 20.80 30.06
CA ALA A 213 -2.75 19.97 29.20
C ALA A 213 -2.85 18.48 29.56
N GLU A 214 -2.84 18.14 30.85
CA GLU A 214 -3.03 16.77 31.34
C GLU A 214 -4.43 16.24 30.97
N ARG A 215 -5.46 17.05 31.19
CA ARG A 215 -6.84 16.71 30.80
C ARG A 215 -6.97 16.34 29.32
N LEU A 216 -6.35 17.11 28.44
CA LEU A 216 -6.37 16.82 27.00
C LEU A 216 -5.52 15.58 26.65
N ARG A 217 -4.38 15.35 27.32
CA ARG A 217 -3.62 14.11 27.12
C ARG A 217 -4.40 12.88 27.54
N ASP A 218 -5.12 12.96 28.67
CA ASP A 218 -5.96 11.87 29.17
C ASP A 218 -7.12 11.55 28.21
N ALA A 219 -7.56 12.54 27.43
CA ALA A 219 -8.54 12.37 26.35
C ALA A 219 -7.93 11.79 25.05
N GLY A 220 -6.61 11.64 24.97
CA GLY A 220 -5.90 10.99 23.86
C GLY A 220 -5.19 11.94 22.90
N PHE A 221 -5.20 13.25 23.14
CA PHE A 221 -4.56 14.21 22.25
C PHE A 221 -3.03 14.27 22.41
N SER A 222 -2.32 14.56 21.33
CA SER A 222 -0.90 14.93 21.33
C SER A 222 -0.75 16.39 21.78
N VAL A 223 -0.39 16.59 23.06
CA VAL A 223 -0.40 17.92 23.69
C VAL A 223 0.99 18.39 24.14
N LYS A 224 1.39 19.58 23.66
CA LYS A 224 2.59 20.29 24.12
C LYS A 224 2.27 21.34 25.18
N TYR A 225 2.91 21.27 26.34
CA TYR A 225 2.91 22.37 27.32
C TYR A 225 4.14 23.26 27.13
N ASP A 226 3.98 24.57 27.28
CA ASP A 226 5.08 25.55 27.23
C ASP A 226 4.81 26.83 28.04
N ASP A 227 5.68 27.12 29.00
CA ASP A 227 5.66 28.31 29.86
C ASP A 227 6.78 29.33 29.52
N THR A 228 7.61 29.02 28.54
CA THR A 228 8.88 29.71 28.32
C THR A 228 8.73 30.90 27.38
N GLY A 229 9.12 32.08 27.85
CA GLY A 229 9.06 33.33 27.08
C GLY A 229 7.67 33.95 27.03
N ASN A 230 7.52 35.02 26.24
CA ASN A 230 6.21 35.66 26.09
C ASN A 230 5.26 34.81 25.23
N ILE A 231 3.97 35.09 25.31
CA ILE A 231 2.95 34.30 24.59
C ILE A 231 3.13 34.33 23.08
N GLY A 232 3.51 35.48 22.50
CA GLY A 232 3.80 35.60 21.07
C GLY A 232 4.90 34.65 20.60
N LYS A 233 6.02 34.55 21.34
CA LYS A 233 7.10 33.60 21.03
C LYS A 233 6.67 32.14 21.15
N ARG A 234 5.70 31.83 22.00
CA ARG A 234 5.15 30.47 22.13
C ARG A 234 4.28 30.12 20.93
N TYR A 235 3.38 31.02 20.53
CA TYR A 235 2.62 30.87 19.28
C TYR A 235 3.55 30.70 18.08
N ARG A 236 4.58 31.54 17.92
CA ARG A 236 5.54 31.42 16.81
C ARG A 236 6.21 30.06 16.75
N ARG A 237 6.66 29.51 17.90
CA ARG A 237 7.29 28.19 17.94
C ARG A 237 6.35 27.07 17.53
N GLN A 238 5.06 27.20 17.83
CA GLN A 238 4.08 26.19 17.45
C GLN A 238 3.61 26.33 16.01
N ASP A 239 3.47 27.56 15.51
CA ASP A 239 3.23 27.84 14.09
C ASP A 239 4.37 27.24 13.23
N GLU A 240 5.64 27.40 13.66
CA GLU A 240 6.82 26.86 12.97
C GLU A 240 6.88 25.32 12.90
N VAL A 241 6.25 24.61 13.85
CA VAL A 241 6.17 23.14 13.85
C VAL A 241 4.81 22.61 13.42
N GLY A 242 3.89 23.51 13.03
CA GLY A 242 2.60 23.18 12.44
C GLY A 242 1.53 22.69 13.40
N THR A 243 1.60 23.04 14.68
CA THR A 243 0.53 22.69 15.65
C THR A 243 -0.77 23.42 15.29
N PRO A 244 -1.89 22.72 15.00
CA PRO A 244 -3.13 23.35 14.56
C PRO A 244 -3.74 24.32 15.57
N TYR A 245 -3.78 23.93 16.85
CA TYR A 245 -4.46 24.71 17.89
C TYR A 245 -3.55 25.04 19.08
N CYS A 246 -3.58 26.30 19.51
CA CYS A 246 -2.95 26.73 20.74
C CYS A 246 -4.00 27.21 21.74
N ILE A 247 -3.92 26.76 22.98
CA ILE A 247 -4.81 27.13 24.07
C ILE A 247 -4.05 27.99 25.07
N THR A 248 -4.60 29.16 25.38
CA THR A 248 -4.02 30.08 26.35
C THR A 248 -4.89 30.20 27.60
N ILE A 249 -4.25 30.04 28.75
CA ILE A 249 -4.81 30.29 30.08
C ILE A 249 -4.44 31.70 30.50
N ASP A 250 -5.42 32.57 30.71
CA ASP A 250 -5.22 33.96 31.12
C ASP A 250 -5.91 34.26 32.47
N TYR A 251 -5.92 35.52 32.88
CA TYR A 251 -6.59 35.92 34.11
C TYR A 251 -8.10 35.69 34.06
N GLU A 252 -8.74 35.89 32.90
CA GLU A 252 -10.18 35.63 32.72
C GLU A 252 -10.47 34.13 32.94
N THR A 253 -9.57 33.23 32.55
CA THR A 253 -9.69 31.80 32.87
C THR A 253 -9.84 31.51 34.37
N LEU A 254 -9.15 32.26 35.22
CA LEU A 254 -9.17 32.07 36.67
C LEU A 254 -10.33 32.80 37.36
N GLU A 255 -10.83 33.86 36.74
CA GLU A 255 -11.87 34.74 37.30
C GLU A 255 -13.28 34.33 36.87
N ASP A 256 -13.44 33.90 35.62
CA ASP A 256 -14.75 33.62 35.02
C ASP A 256 -15.40 32.35 35.56
N LYS A 257 -16.73 32.40 35.64
CA LYS A 257 -17.58 31.24 35.92
C LYS A 257 -18.73 31.18 34.91
N PRO A 258 -18.81 30.15 34.04
CA PRO A 258 -17.90 28.99 33.96
C PRO A 258 -16.46 29.36 33.54
N GLU A 259 -15.49 28.52 33.91
CA GLU A 259 -14.09 28.71 33.53
C GLU A 259 -13.95 28.61 32.00
N THR A 260 -13.21 29.54 31.38
CA THR A 260 -13.04 29.61 29.93
C THR A 260 -11.56 29.70 29.53
N VAL A 261 -11.22 29.24 28.32
CA VAL A 261 -9.89 29.34 27.73
C VAL A 261 -9.96 29.94 26.33
N THR A 262 -8.85 30.49 25.86
CA THR A 262 -8.76 31.01 24.50
C THR A 262 -8.08 29.99 23.59
N ILE A 263 -8.80 29.48 22.58
CA ILE A 263 -8.24 28.68 21.49
C ILE A 263 -7.81 29.62 20.36
N ARG A 264 -6.60 29.45 19.86
CA ARG A 264 -6.07 30.11 18.68
C ARG A 264 -5.87 29.11 17.55
N ASP A 265 -6.40 29.42 16.38
CA ASP A 265 -6.15 28.69 15.13
C ASP A 265 -4.79 29.09 14.53
N ARG A 266 -4.02 28.11 14.04
CA ARG A 266 -2.71 28.33 13.42
C ARG A 266 -2.79 29.18 12.15
N ASP A 267 -3.71 28.85 11.26
CA ASP A 267 -3.73 29.37 9.90
C ASP A 267 -4.35 30.76 9.86
N SER A 268 -5.54 30.92 10.43
CA SER A 268 -6.27 32.19 10.48
C SER A 268 -5.74 33.15 11.53
N THR A 269 -5.06 32.62 12.56
CA THR A 269 -4.63 33.36 13.78
C THR A 269 -5.76 33.88 14.65
N GLU A 270 -7.02 33.54 14.31
CA GLU A 270 -8.19 33.94 15.06
C GLU A 270 -8.20 33.28 16.43
N GLN A 271 -8.76 34.01 17.40
CA GLN A 271 -8.85 33.58 18.79
C GLN A 271 -10.32 33.52 19.21
N GLU A 272 -10.70 32.42 19.84
CA GLU A 272 -12.05 32.17 20.32
C GLU A 272 -12.02 31.71 21.78
N ARG A 273 -12.92 32.26 22.60
CA ARG A 273 -13.06 31.90 24.01
C ARG A 273 -14.11 30.79 24.13
N VAL A 274 -13.71 29.67 24.73
CA VAL A 274 -14.55 28.48 24.91
C VAL A 274 -14.56 28.03 26.37
N GLU A 275 -15.61 27.33 26.78
CA GLU A 275 -15.67 26.77 28.14
C GLU A 275 -14.73 25.58 28.31
N ILE A 276 -14.08 25.49 29.46
CA ILE A 276 -13.23 24.36 29.82
C ILE A 276 -14.04 23.06 29.92
N SER A 277 -15.32 23.14 30.26
CA SER A 277 -16.19 21.98 30.51
C SER A 277 -16.30 21.01 29.32
N GLY A 278 -16.33 21.53 28.09
CA GLY A 278 -16.47 20.76 26.84
C GLY A 278 -15.25 20.84 25.90
N LEU A 279 -14.08 21.18 26.44
CA LEU A 279 -12.89 21.49 25.64
C LEU A 279 -12.42 20.30 24.77
N GLU A 280 -12.53 19.07 25.25
CA GLU A 280 -12.13 17.88 24.51
C GLU A 280 -13.01 17.64 23.28
N GLU A 281 -14.33 17.81 23.43
CA GLU A 281 -15.29 17.70 22.33
C GLU A 281 -15.05 18.82 21.31
N GLU A 282 -14.79 20.04 21.79
CA GLU A 282 -14.48 21.19 20.95
C GLU A 282 -13.23 20.94 20.10
N ILE A 283 -12.11 20.53 20.72
CA ILE A 283 -10.87 20.20 20.00
C ILE A 283 -11.08 19.03 19.03
N SER A 284 -11.76 17.96 19.46
CA SER A 284 -12.03 16.81 18.60
C SER A 284 -12.90 17.16 17.39
N SER A 285 -13.74 18.20 17.46
CA SER A 285 -14.58 18.63 16.34
C SER A 285 -13.83 19.47 15.31
N ARG A 286 -12.68 20.04 15.71
CA ARG A 286 -11.85 20.92 14.88
C ARG A 286 -10.75 20.15 14.15
N LEU A 287 -10.25 19.06 14.74
CA LEU A 287 -9.30 18.13 14.12
C LEU A 287 -9.99 17.20 13.11
#